data_AF-A0AAJ1V596-F1
#
_entry.id   AF-A0AAJ1V596-F1
#
_cell.length_a   1.000
_cell.length_b   1.000
_cell.length_c   1.000
_cell.angle_alpha   90.00
_cell.angle_beta   90.00
_cell.angle_gamma   90.00
#
_symmetry.space_group_name_H-M   'P 1'
#
loop_
_entity.id
_entity.type
_entity.pdbx_description
1 polymer ?
#
loop_
_entity_poly.entity_id
_entity_poly.type
_entity_poly.pdbx_seq_one_letter_code
_entity_poly.pdbx_strand_id
1 'polypeptide(L)'
;QSENDGPFTPAAVEAVWGQIISACRGLESVLRVAYLGPQGSFSEQAAYEHFGHALDGLQCDSFDEVFRSVEVGQAEVGMVPVENSTEGAVNRTLDLLLNSPLRVLGERSIRVH
;
A
#
# COMPACT_ATOMS: atom_id res chain seq x y z
N GLN A 1 27.88 -40.75 12.64
CA GLN A 1 27.86 -39.28 12.73
C GLN A 1 29.15 -38.74 12.10
N SER A 2 29.32 -38.93 10.80
CA SER A 2 30.58 -38.70 10.08
C SER A 2 30.31 -38.12 8.68
N GLU A 3 29.42 -37.14 8.60
CA GLU A 3 29.04 -36.44 7.35
C GLU A 3 29.03 -34.92 7.56
N ASN A 4 29.85 -34.41 8.48
CA ASN A 4 30.00 -32.97 8.67
C ASN A 4 31.47 -32.61 8.54
N ASP A 5 31.87 -32.25 7.32
CA ASP A 5 33.25 -31.96 6.90
C ASP A 5 33.76 -30.58 7.39
N GLY A 6 33.12 -30.02 8.41
CA GLY A 6 33.49 -28.75 9.01
C GLY A 6 32.46 -27.65 8.77
N PRO A 7 32.72 -26.45 9.29
CA PRO A 7 31.76 -25.36 9.27
C PRO A 7 31.50 -24.86 7.85
N PHE A 8 30.30 -24.31 7.65
CA PHE A 8 29.92 -23.60 6.43
C PHE A 8 31.00 -22.55 6.08
N THR A 9 31.55 -22.61 4.87
CA THR A 9 32.62 -21.67 4.49
C THR A 9 32.05 -20.25 4.40
N PRO A 10 32.86 -19.21 4.67
CA PRO A 10 32.40 -17.81 4.57
C PRO A 10 31.80 -17.49 3.19
N ALA A 11 32.42 -17.99 2.11
CA ALA A 11 31.90 -17.83 0.75
C ALA A 11 30.54 -18.51 0.54
N ALA A 12 30.30 -19.68 1.16
CA ALA A 12 29.01 -20.34 1.09
C ALA A 12 27.93 -19.58 1.88
N VAL A 13 28.28 -18.96 3.02
CA VAL A 13 27.37 -18.08 3.78
C VAL A 13 26.99 -16.86 2.96
N GLU A 14 27.97 -16.20 2.34
CA GLU A 14 27.71 -15.04 1.46
C GLU A 14 26.82 -15.40 0.27
N ALA A 15 27.05 -16.56 -0.35
CA ALA A 15 26.23 -17.04 -1.46
C ALA A 15 24.77 -17.28 -1.03
N VAL A 16 24.55 -17.95 0.10
CA VAL A 16 23.20 -18.18 0.66
C VAL A 16 22.52 -16.87 1.00
N TRP A 17 23.22 -15.94 1.65
CA TRP A 17 22.68 -14.64 2.01
C TRP A 17 22.29 -13.81 0.76
N GLY A 18 23.12 -13.85 -0.28
CA GLY A 18 22.81 -13.21 -1.56
C GLY A 18 21.55 -13.78 -2.22
N GLN A 19 21.33 -15.09 -2.15
CA GLN A 19 20.10 -15.71 -2.66
C GLN A 19 18.87 -15.29 -1.85
N ILE A 20 18.96 -15.23 -0.53
CA ILE A 20 17.87 -14.77 0.35
C ILE A 20 17.52 -13.32 0.02
N ILE A 21 18.51 -12.41 -0.04
CA ILE A 21 18.27 -11.01 -0.39
C ILE A 21 17.65 -10.90 -1.79
N SER A 22 18.14 -11.67 -2.77
CA SER A 22 17.60 -11.64 -4.13
C SER A 22 16.16 -12.13 -4.19
N ALA A 23 15.81 -13.16 -3.42
CA ALA A 23 14.45 -13.67 -3.32
C ALA A 23 13.53 -12.65 -2.63
N CYS A 24 13.98 -12.04 -1.53
CA CYS A 24 13.24 -10.98 -0.82
C CYS A 24 13.05 -9.74 -1.70
N ARG A 25 14.06 -9.32 -2.45
CA ARG A 25 13.97 -8.19 -3.41
C ARG A 25 12.93 -8.41 -4.51
N GLY A 26 12.67 -9.67 -4.89
CA GLY A 26 11.61 -10.00 -5.85
C GLY A 26 10.21 -10.00 -5.23
N LEU A 27 10.13 -10.08 -3.90
CA LEU A 27 8.89 -10.04 -3.11
C LEU A 27 8.56 -8.64 -2.60
N GLU A 28 9.56 -7.75 -2.49
CA GLU A 28 9.39 -6.32 -2.23
C GLU A 28 8.86 -5.62 -3.49
N SER A 29 7.56 -5.81 -3.80
CA SER A 29 6.89 -4.90 -4.71
C SER A 29 6.69 -3.56 -4.02
N VAL A 30 6.91 -2.47 -4.75
CA VAL A 30 6.52 -1.13 -4.30
C VAL A 30 5.02 -1.17 -4.04
N LEU A 31 4.59 -0.80 -2.84
CA LEU A 31 3.18 -0.80 -2.46
C LEU A 31 2.40 0.12 -3.41
N ARG A 32 1.46 -0.42 -4.18
CA ARG A 32 0.61 0.39 -5.03
C ARG A 32 -0.64 0.83 -4.27
N VAL A 33 -0.84 2.15 -4.24
CA VAL A 33 -1.91 2.79 -3.48
C VAL A 33 -2.85 3.53 -4.43
N ALA A 34 -4.11 3.09 -4.49
CA ALA A 34 -5.15 3.80 -5.23
C ALA A 34 -5.66 5.00 -4.43
N TYR A 35 -5.83 6.16 -5.07
CA TYR A 35 -6.37 7.36 -4.41
C TYR A 35 -7.19 8.20 -5.38
N LEU A 36 -8.07 9.06 -4.84
CA LEU A 36 -8.83 10.01 -5.65
C LEU A 36 -7.91 11.13 -6.17
N GLY A 37 -7.89 11.32 -7.49
CA GLY A 37 -7.17 12.41 -8.14
C GLY A 37 -7.85 13.79 -8.02
N PRO A 38 -7.34 14.80 -8.74
CA PRO A 38 -6.13 14.76 -9.58
C PRO A 38 -4.84 14.68 -8.75
N GLN A 39 -3.69 14.56 -9.43
CA GLN A 39 -2.39 14.74 -8.79
C GLN A 39 -2.35 16.06 -7.98
N GLY A 40 -1.80 16.00 -6.78
CA GLY A 40 -1.78 17.04 -5.78
C GLY A 40 -3.01 17.04 -4.84
N SER A 41 -3.89 16.04 -4.92
CA SER A 41 -5.05 15.96 -4.03
C SER A 41 -4.64 15.66 -2.57
N PHE A 42 -5.51 16.00 -1.63
CA PHE A 42 -5.32 15.62 -0.23
C PHE A 42 -5.30 14.09 -0.04
N SER A 43 -5.95 13.33 -0.92
CA SER A 43 -5.90 11.86 -0.89
C SER A 43 -4.54 11.33 -1.32
N GLU A 44 -3.90 11.95 -2.32
CA GLU A 44 -2.50 11.64 -2.68
C GLU A 44 -1.57 11.99 -1.50
N GLN A 45 -1.70 13.19 -0.93
CA GLN A 45 -0.90 13.61 0.21
C GLN A 45 -1.06 12.63 1.39
N ALA A 46 -2.30 12.25 1.72
CA ALA A 46 -2.59 11.27 2.76
C ALA A 46 -1.95 9.91 2.49
N ALA A 47 -1.93 9.45 1.24
CA ALA A 47 -1.27 8.20 0.86
C ALA A 47 0.23 8.26 1.15
N TYR A 48 0.91 9.33 0.71
CA TYR A 48 2.34 9.51 0.95
C TYR A 48 2.69 9.71 2.43
N GLU A 49 1.87 10.43 3.20
CA GLU A 49 2.09 10.60 4.64
C GLU A 49 1.83 9.30 5.43
N HIS A 50 0.89 8.46 5.00
CA HIS A 50 0.60 7.19 5.68
C HIS A 50 1.61 6.10 5.36
N PHE A 51 1.90 5.88 4.07
CA PHE A 51 2.68 4.75 3.57
C PHE A 51 4.14 5.10 3.25
N GLY A 52 4.50 6.38 3.29
CA GLY A 52 5.85 6.87 2.96
C GLY A 52 6.05 7.12 1.47
N HIS A 53 7.25 7.60 1.11
CA HIS A 53 7.57 8.00 -0.27
C HIS A 53 7.87 6.84 -1.23
N ALA A 54 8.03 5.63 -0.71
CA ALA A 54 8.29 4.42 -1.50
C ALA A 54 6.99 3.68 -1.85
N LEU A 55 6.03 4.39 -2.44
CA LEU A 55 4.77 3.84 -2.96
C LEU A 55 4.60 4.14 -4.45
N ASP A 56 3.80 3.33 -5.13
CA ASP A 56 3.35 3.55 -6.51
C ASP A 56 1.92 4.08 -6.49
N GLY A 57 1.72 5.32 -6.93
CA GLY A 57 0.43 5.99 -6.85
C GLY A 57 -0.47 5.63 -8.02
N LEU A 58 -1.65 5.07 -7.75
CA LEU A 58 -2.69 4.84 -8.75
C LEU A 58 -3.78 5.93 -8.62
N GLN A 59 -3.68 6.97 -9.45
CA GLN A 59 -4.71 7.99 -9.54
C GLN A 59 -6.01 7.42 -10.11
N CYS A 60 -7.12 7.68 -9.43
CA CYS A 60 -8.47 7.30 -9.83
C CYS A 60 -9.36 8.54 -9.99
N ASP A 61 -10.35 8.48 -10.87
CA ASP A 61 -11.26 9.60 -11.16
C ASP A 61 -12.48 9.64 -10.24
N SER A 62 -12.70 8.59 -9.44
CA SER A 62 -13.82 8.49 -8.50
C SER A 62 -13.52 7.57 -7.32
N PHE A 63 -14.28 7.70 -6.22
CA PHE A 63 -14.19 6.75 -5.10
C PHE A 63 -14.53 5.32 -5.53
N ASP A 64 -15.54 5.15 -6.38
CA ASP A 64 -15.90 3.87 -6.98
C ASP A 64 -14.72 3.19 -7.67
N GLU A 65 -13.92 3.97 -8.41
CA GLU A 65 -12.74 3.46 -9.09
C GLU A 65 -11.62 3.09 -8.12
N VAL A 66 -11.44 3.84 -7.02
CA VAL A 66 -10.48 3.46 -5.97
C VAL A 66 -10.85 2.09 -5.39
N PHE A 67 -12.11 1.89 -5.02
CA PHE A 67 -12.60 0.62 -4.48
C PHE A 67 -12.44 -0.51 -5.49
N ARG A 68 -12.91 -0.31 -6.73
CA ARG A 68 -12.77 -1.28 -7.81
C ARG A 68 -11.31 -1.68 -8.03
N SER A 69 -10.39 -0.71 -8.05
CA SER A 69 -8.96 -0.96 -8.29
C SER A 69 -8.35 -1.86 -7.22
N VAL A 70 -8.77 -1.72 -5.96
CA VAL A 70 -8.33 -2.61 -4.88
C VAL A 70 -8.99 -3.99 -4.99
N GLU A 71 -10.30 -4.03 -5.26
CA GLU A 71 -11.06 -5.28 -5.39
C GLU A 71 -10.55 -6.18 -6.52
N VAL A 72 -10.18 -5.59 -7.66
CA VAL A 72 -9.65 -6.34 -8.81
C VAL A 72 -8.13 -6.59 -8.73
N GLY A 73 -7.48 -6.16 -7.64
CA GLY A 73 -6.04 -6.35 -7.41
C GLY A 73 -5.15 -5.47 -8.29
N GLN A 74 -5.65 -4.36 -8.83
CA GLN A 74 -4.83 -3.37 -9.53
C GLN A 74 -3.98 -2.53 -8.57
N ALA A 75 -4.41 -2.37 -7.32
CA ALA A 75 -3.67 -1.78 -6.21
C ALA A 75 -3.83 -2.65 -4.95
N GLU A 76 -2.83 -2.70 -4.07
CA GLU A 76 -2.92 -3.46 -2.82
C GLU A 76 -3.80 -2.77 -1.77
N VAL A 77 -3.83 -1.44 -1.78
CA VAL A 77 -4.63 -0.64 -0.83
C VAL A 77 -5.20 0.61 -1.49
N GLY A 78 -6.26 1.16 -0.88
CA GLY A 78 -6.90 2.40 -1.31
C GLY A 78 -6.88 3.45 -0.20
N MET A 79 -6.64 4.71 -0.55
CA MET A 79 -6.74 5.88 0.34
C MET A 79 -7.93 6.73 -0.09
N VAL A 80 -8.93 6.84 0.79
CA VAL A 80 -10.18 7.56 0.55
C VAL A 80 -10.54 8.43 1.76
N PRO A 81 -11.11 9.64 1.55
CA PRO A 81 -11.57 10.46 2.65
C PRO A 81 -12.86 9.89 3.23
N VAL A 82 -12.95 9.82 4.56
CA VAL A 82 -14.15 9.36 5.28
C VAL A 82 -14.92 10.53 5.92
N GLU A 83 -14.24 11.63 6.23
CA GLU A 83 -14.80 12.84 6.83
C GLU A 83 -13.99 14.04 6.35
N ASN A 84 -14.67 15.16 6.11
CA ASN A 84 -14.07 16.46 5.84
C ASN A 84 -14.58 17.50 6.86
N SER A 85 -13.78 18.54 7.13
CA SER A 85 -14.11 19.54 8.16
C SER A 85 -15.23 20.51 7.77
N THR A 86 -15.62 20.54 6.50
CA THR A 86 -16.57 21.52 5.95
C THR A 86 -17.98 20.94 5.79
N GLU A 87 -18.07 19.71 5.30
CA GLU A 87 -19.32 19.03 4.90
C GLU A 87 -19.57 17.77 5.76
N GLY A 88 -18.64 17.42 6.65
CA GLY A 88 -18.75 16.27 7.54
C GLY A 88 -18.41 14.96 6.85
N ALA A 89 -19.16 13.91 7.18
CA ALA A 89 -18.91 12.56 6.65
C ALA A 89 -19.02 12.50 5.12
N VAL A 90 -18.06 11.82 4.48
CA VAL A 90 -18.08 11.56 3.04
C VAL A 90 -18.97 10.34 2.79
N ASN A 91 -20.27 10.58 2.65
CA ASN A 91 -21.29 9.52 2.52
C ASN A 91 -20.95 8.48 1.45
N ARG A 92 -20.42 8.90 0.29
CA ARG A 92 -20.08 7.97 -0.79
C ARG A 92 -19.03 6.94 -0.37
N THR A 93 -18.01 7.35 0.38
CA THR A 93 -17.00 6.43 0.91
C THR A 93 -17.61 5.45 1.90
N LEU A 94 -18.50 5.92 2.79
CA LEU A 94 -19.20 5.07 3.75
C LEU A 94 -20.09 4.05 3.06
N ASP A 95 -20.85 4.47 2.04
CA ASP A 95 -21.67 3.57 1.23
C ASP A 95 -20.83 2.49 0.55
N LEU A 96 -19.68 2.85 -0.02
CA LEU A 96 -18.77 1.90 -0.66
C LEU A 96 -18.13 0.94 0.35
N LEU A 97 -17.77 1.40 1.55
CA LEU A 97 -17.28 0.53 2.63
C LEU A 97 -18.34 -0.48 3.07
N LEU A 98 -19.61 -0.09 3.14
CA LEU A 98 -20.71 -0.98 3.52
C LEU A 98 -21.03 -2.02 2.44
N ASN A 99 -20.79 -1.70 1.17
CA ASN A 99 -21.14 -2.55 0.03
C ASN A 99 -19.95 -3.31 -0.59
N SER A 100 -18.74 -3.12 -0.07
CA SER A 100 -17.53 -3.82 -0.54
C SER A 100 -17.05 -4.87 0.47
N PRO A 101 -16.32 -5.90 0.04
CA PRO A 101 -15.65 -6.83 0.95
C PRO A 101 -14.37 -6.26 1.58
N LEU A 102 -13.99 -5.02 1.22
CA LEU A 102 -12.76 -4.38 1.66
C LEU A 102 -12.80 -4.06 3.16
N ARG A 103 -11.61 -3.96 3.77
CA ARG A 103 -11.45 -3.67 5.19
C ARG A 103 -10.56 -2.46 5.39
N VAL A 104 -10.89 -1.66 6.41
CA VAL A 104 -10.06 -0.52 6.82
C VAL A 104 -8.81 -1.05 7.52
N LEU A 105 -7.64 -0.68 7.01
CA LEU A 105 -6.33 -1.06 7.57
C LEU A 105 -5.72 0.03 8.46
N GLY A 106 -6.19 1.28 8.32
CA GLY A 106 -5.71 2.42 9.08
C GLY A 106 -6.35 3.73 8.62
N GLU A 107 -5.99 4.83 9.30
CA GLU A 107 -6.49 6.17 9.01
C GLU A 107 -5.38 7.23 9.11
N ARG A 108 -5.55 8.36 8.41
CA ARG A 108 -4.77 9.60 8.63
C ARG A 108 -5.65 10.82 8.52
N SER A 109 -5.41 11.77 9.41
CA SER A 109 -5.99 13.11 9.35
C SER A 109 -4.99 14.06 8.70
N ILE A 110 -5.36 14.65 7.57
CA ILE A 110 -4.60 15.74 6.93
C ILE A 110 -5.24 17.07 7.34
N ARG A 111 -4.41 18.04 7.73
CA ARG A 111 -4.88 19.40 8.00
C ARG A 111 -4.93 20.20 6.70
N VAL A 112 -6.14 20.51 6.25
CA VAL A 112 -6.40 21.37 5.09
C VAL A 112 -6.39 22.83 5.57
N HIS A 113 -5.62 23.69 4.91
CA HIS A 113 -5.47 25.12 5.21
C HIS A 113 -6.04 26.00 4.09
#